data_AF-A0A958ZER0-F1
#
_entry.id   AF-A0A958ZER0-F1
#
_cell.length_a   1.000
_cell.length_b   1.000
_cell.length_c   1.000
_cell.angle_alpha   90.00
_cell.angle_beta   90.00
_cell.angle_gamma   90.00
#
_symmetry.space_group_name_H-M   'P 1'
#
loop_
_entity.id
_entity.type
_entity.pdbx_description
1 polymer ?
#
loop_
_entity_poly.entity_id
_entity_poly.type
_entity_poly.pdbx_seq_one_letter_code
_entity_poly.pdbx_strand_id
1 'polypeptide(L)'
;MEYTVNDHLINKEPIVSKIYEKLITECEKFGTVTQLPKKSSIHLDSKSGFAGVYSRKNYLLLKIHTNFEIESERIQKIEKISANRFKHI
;
A
#
# COMPACT_ATOMS: atom_id res chain seq x y z
N MET A 1 3.53 -0.52 -21.37
CA MET A 1 4.53 -1.23 -20.55
C MET A 1 3.79 -1.76 -19.34
N GLU A 2 3.70 -3.08 -19.22
CA GLU A 2 3.16 -3.71 -18.02
C GLU A 2 4.24 -3.72 -16.94
N TYR A 3 3.86 -3.35 -15.71
CA TYR A 3 4.74 -3.40 -14.56
C TYR A 3 4.37 -4.64 -13.75
N THR A 4 5.37 -5.22 -13.08
CA THR A 4 5.21 -6.36 -12.18
C THR A 4 5.45 -5.93 -10.74
N VAL A 5 5.02 -6.73 -9.77
CA VAL A 5 5.35 -6.52 -8.35
C VAL A 5 6.86 -6.52 -8.15
N ASN A 6 7.58 -7.40 -8.84
CA ASN A 6 9.03 -7.55 -8.71
C ASN A 6 9.78 -6.29 -9.15
N ASP A 7 9.29 -5.54 -10.13
CA ASP A 7 9.91 -4.27 -10.57
C ASP A 7 9.99 -3.22 -9.45
N HIS A 8 9.12 -3.33 -8.44
CA HIS A 8 9.14 -2.45 -7.26
C HIS A 8 10.05 -2.97 -6.13
N LEU A 9 10.33 -4.26 -6.09
CA LEU A 9 11.11 -4.91 -5.03
C LEU A 9 12.58 -5.12 -5.42
N ILE A 10 12.89 -5.13 -6.71
CA ILE A 10 14.26 -5.27 -7.20
C ILE A 10 15.13 -4.10 -6.73
N ASN A 11 16.39 -4.41 -6.39
CA ASN A 11 17.37 -3.45 -5.88
C ASN A 11 16.95 -2.75 -4.56
N LYS A 12 16.01 -3.32 -3.79
CA LYS A 12 15.69 -2.89 -2.43
C LYS A 12 16.38 -3.79 -1.41
N GLU A 13 16.46 -3.34 -0.17
CA GLU A 13 16.94 -4.19 0.91
C GLU A 13 15.98 -5.38 1.14
N PRO A 14 16.47 -6.57 1.52
CA PRO A 14 15.63 -7.77 1.68
C PRO A 14 14.45 -7.59 2.64
N ILE A 15 14.57 -6.67 3.60
CA ILE A 15 13.49 -6.36 4.53
C ILE A 15 12.24 -5.80 3.83
N VAL A 16 12.40 -5.10 2.70
CA VAL A 16 11.30 -4.49 1.95
C VAL A 16 10.38 -5.58 1.39
N SER A 17 10.95 -6.62 0.78
CA SER A 17 10.17 -7.77 0.28
C SER A 17 9.48 -8.52 1.43
N LYS A 18 10.16 -8.73 2.55
CA LYS A 18 9.56 -9.37 3.74
C LYS A 18 8.39 -8.59 4.32
N ILE A 19 8.50 -7.26 4.40
CA ILE A 19 7.40 -6.40 4.87
C ILE A 19 6.25 -6.44 3.85
N TYR A 20 6.57 -6.41 2.55
CA TYR A 20 5.56 -6.48 1.49
C TYR A 20 4.77 -7.79 1.55
N GLU A 21 5.45 -8.94 1.62
CA GLU A 21 4.83 -10.26 1.76
C GLU A 21 3.92 -10.31 2.99
N LYS A 22 4.44 -9.87 4.15
CA LYS A 22 3.65 -9.81 5.39
C LYS A 22 2.41 -8.91 5.24
N LEU A 23 2.55 -7.75 4.60
CA LEU A 23 1.44 -6.84 4.34
C LEU A 23 0.34 -7.55 3.52
N ILE A 24 0.71 -8.23 2.43
CA ILE A 24 -0.24 -8.95 1.60
C ILE A 24 -0.93 -10.06 2.40
N THR A 25 -0.18 -10.89 3.13
CA THR A 25 -0.74 -11.95 3.96
C THR A 25 -1.72 -11.42 5.02
N GLU A 26 -1.42 -10.29 5.66
CA GLU A 26 -2.34 -9.67 6.62
C GLU A 26 -3.60 -9.10 5.94
N CYS A 27 -3.46 -8.48 4.77
CA CYS A 27 -4.61 -7.97 4.00
C CYS A 27 -5.52 -9.11 3.49
N GLU A 28 -4.95 -10.26 3.10
CA GLU A 28 -5.69 -11.41 2.60
C GLU A 28 -6.62 -12.05 3.65
N LYS A 29 -6.37 -11.81 4.95
CA LYS A 29 -7.29 -12.22 6.02
C LYS A 29 -8.66 -11.54 5.94
N PHE A 30 -8.75 -10.41 5.24
CA PHE A 30 -9.99 -9.65 5.04
C PHE A 30 -10.67 -9.97 3.70
N GLY A 31 -10.08 -10.83 2.87
CA GLY A 31 -10.59 -11.25 1.57
C GLY A 31 -9.53 -11.19 0.47
N THR A 32 -9.93 -11.49 -0.78
CA THR A 32 -9.02 -11.47 -1.92
C THR A 32 -8.42 -10.07 -2.14
N VAL A 33 -7.10 -10.02 -2.30
CA VAL A 33 -6.34 -8.80 -2.62
C VAL A 33 -5.75 -8.93 -4.01
N THR A 34 -6.17 -8.06 -4.93
CA THR A 34 -5.54 -7.94 -6.24
C THR A 34 -4.40 -6.93 -6.16
N GLN A 35 -3.21 -7.35 -6.59
CA GLN A 35 -2.03 -6.52 -6.70
C GLN A 35 -1.96 -5.95 -8.11
N LEU A 36 -2.02 -4.63 -8.25
CA LEU A 36 -2.07 -3.92 -9.52
C LEU A 36 -0.83 -2.99 -9.64
N PRO A 37 0.31 -3.50 -10.15
CA PRO A 37 1.50 -2.69 -10.33
C PRO A 37 1.27 -1.56 -11.33
N LYS A 38 1.81 -0.38 -11.00
CA LYS A 38 1.82 0.83 -11.82
C LYS A 38 3.26 1.33 -11.91
N LYS A 39 3.50 2.37 -12.69
CA LYS A 39 4.86 2.89 -12.92
C LYS A 39 5.70 3.11 -11.66
N SER A 40 5.12 3.54 -10.54
CA SER A 40 5.86 3.93 -9.34
C SER A 40 5.37 3.28 -8.04
N SER A 41 4.34 2.43 -8.11
CA SER A 41 3.70 1.84 -6.93
C SER A 41 2.87 0.62 -7.29
N ILE A 42 2.57 -0.19 -6.29
CA ILE A 42 1.63 -1.31 -6.39
C ILE A 42 0.33 -0.89 -5.73
N HIS A 43 -0.78 -0.87 -6.47
CA HIS A 43 -2.09 -0.63 -5.89
C HIS A 43 -2.67 -1.95 -5.38
N LEU A 44 -3.26 -1.92 -4.18
CA LEU A 44 -3.98 -3.05 -3.60
C LEU A 44 -5.48 -2.78 -3.73
N ASP A 45 -6.18 -3.76 -4.26
CA ASP A 45 -7.61 -3.69 -4.56
C ASP A 45 -8.34 -4.88 -3.93
N SER A 46 -9.53 -4.61 -3.37
CA SER A 46 -10.51 -5.62 -2.98
C SER A 46 -11.90 -5.12 -3.37
N LYS A 47 -12.30 -5.37 -4.63
CA LYS A 47 -13.45 -4.76 -5.36
C LYS A 47 -13.34 -3.26 -5.61
N SER A 48 -12.66 -2.54 -4.73
CA SER A 48 -12.23 -1.17 -4.92
C SER A 48 -10.81 -0.96 -4.36
N GLY A 49 -10.01 -0.14 -5.06
CA GLY A 49 -8.65 0.20 -4.64
C GLY A 49 -8.62 0.87 -3.27
N PHE A 50 -7.98 0.21 -2.30
CA PHE A 50 -7.94 0.67 -0.90
C PHE A 50 -6.55 1.16 -0.48
N ALA A 51 -5.47 0.63 -1.07
CA ALA A 51 -4.11 1.05 -0.71
C ALA A 51 -3.17 1.19 -1.90
N GLY A 52 -2.11 1.98 -1.71
CA GLY A 52 -0.99 2.10 -2.64
C GLY A 52 0.33 1.89 -1.89
N VAL A 53 1.14 0.95 -2.36
CA VAL A 53 2.44 0.60 -1.78
C VAL A 53 3.56 1.21 -2.61
N TYR A 54 4.39 2.02 -1.97
CA TYR A 54 5.55 2.65 -2.58
C TYR A 54 6.83 2.11 -1.93
N SER A 55 7.53 1.24 -2.65
CA SER A 55 8.84 0.73 -2.23
C SER A 55 9.88 1.84 -2.14
N ARG A 56 10.61 1.90 -1.02
CA ARG A 56 11.81 2.72 -0.82
C ARG A 56 12.99 1.79 -0.59
N LYS A 57 14.19 2.34 -0.41
CA LYS A 57 15.43 1.54 -0.28
C LYS A 57 15.31 0.48 0.82
N ASN A 58 14.79 0.87 1.99
CA ASN A 58 14.76 0.06 3.21
C ASN A 58 13.41 0.07 3.95
N TYR A 59 12.37 0.67 3.37
CA TYR A 59 11.01 0.68 3.94
C TYR A 59 9.93 0.73 2.85
N LEU A 60 8.68 0.53 3.25
CA LEU A 60 7.50 0.79 2.43
C LEU A 60 6.82 2.06 2.92
N LEU A 61 6.50 2.95 1.98
CA LEU A 61 5.54 4.01 2.23
C LEU A 61 4.17 3.51 1.79
N LEU A 62 3.24 3.40 2.74
CA LEU A 62 1.91 2.88 2.51
C LEU A 62 0.91 4.04 2.49
N LYS A 63 0.12 4.14 1.42
CA LYS A 63 -1.04 5.02 1.37
C LYS A 63 -2.29 4.20 1.54
N ILE A 64 -3.11 4.50 2.54
CA ILE A 64 -4.37 3.78 2.79
C ILE A 64 -5.58 4.69 2.71
N HIS A 65 -6.69 4.16 2.20
CA HIS A 65 -7.99 4.81 2.21
C HIS A 65 -8.91 4.10 3.18
N THR A 66 -9.56 4.88 4.03
CA THR A 66 -10.52 4.39 5.03
C THR A 66 -11.73 5.33 5.09
N ASN A 67 -12.82 4.85 5.67
CA ASN A 67 -14.01 5.67 5.91
C ASN A 67 -13.99 6.44 7.24
N PHE A 68 -12.92 6.29 8.00
CA PHE A 68 -12.66 6.99 9.26
C PHE A 68 -11.19 7.45 9.30
N GLU A 69 -10.91 8.40 10.17
CA GLU A 69 -9.56 8.91 10.40
C GLU A 69 -8.76 7.96 11.31
N ILE A 70 -7.50 7.71 10.95
CA ILE A 70 -6.56 6.95 11.76
C ILE A 70 -5.53 7.92 12.31
N GLU A 71 -5.47 8.03 13.63
CA GLU A 71 -4.44 8.79 14.33
C GLU A 71 -3.29 7.84 14.73
N SER A 72 -2.08 8.14 14.26
CA SER A 72 -0.88 7.40 14.60
C SER A 72 0.36 8.25 14.32
N GLU A 73 1.38 8.15 15.17
CA GLU A 73 2.70 8.78 14.93
C GLU A 73 3.36 8.28 13.62
N ARG A 74 2.93 7.14 13.09
CA ARG A 74 3.40 6.61 11.82
C ARG A 74 2.80 7.30 10.59
N ILE A 75 1.72 8.06 10.77
CA ILE A 75 1.02 8.77 9.70
C ILE A 75 1.62 10.16 9.59
N GLN A 76 2.18 10.46 8.43
CA GLN A 76 2.79 11.75 8.11
C GLN A 76 1.74 12.77 7.68
N LYS A 77 0.67 12.30 7.04
CA LYS A 77 -0.38 13.19 6.53
C LYS A 77 -1.73 12.48 6.46
N ILE A 78 -2.77 13.21 6.85
CA ILE A 78 -4.17 12.83 6.70
C ILE A 78 -4.83 13.81 5.72
N GLU A 79 -5.48 13.27 4.69
CA GLU A 79 -6.24 14.03 3.70
C GLU A 79 -7.69 13.55 3.71
N LYS A 80 -8.64 14.43 4.09
CA LYS A 80 -10.08 14.15 3.96
C LYS A 80 -10.50 14.36 2.51
N ILE A 81 -10.80 13.26 1.82
CA ILE A 81 -11.19 13.24 0.40
C ILE A 81 -12.69 13.52 0.24
N SER A 82 -13.52 13.00 1.15
CA SER A 82 -14.96 13.27 1.22
C SER A 82 -15.48 13.04 2.65
N ALA A 83 -16.80 13.15 2.85
CA ALA A 83 -17.42 12.96 4.18
C ALA A 83 -17.01 11.64 4.86
N ASN A 84 -16.94 10.55 4.08
CA ASN A 84 -16.64 9.20 4.55
C ASN A 84 -15.42 8.61 3.85
N ARG A 85 -14.43 9.44 3.49
CA ARG A 85 -13.21 8.95 2.83
C ARG A 85 -12.00 9.77 3.23
N PHE A 86 -11.05 9.11 3.85
CA PHE A 86 -9.79 9.65 4.32
C PHE A 86 -8.64 8.92 3.64
N LYS A 87 -7.56 9.63 3.37
CA LYS A 87 -6.33 9.08 2.83
C LYS A 87 -5.21 9.39 3.82
N HIS A 88 -4.50 8.34 4.23
CA HIS A 88 -3.38 8.42 5.16
C HIS A 88 -2.09 8.07 4.42
N ILE A 89 -1.02 8.83 4.67
CA ILE A 89 0.31 8.68 4.07
C ILE A 89 1.33 8.56 5.19
#